data_AF-R0GFP7-F1
#
_entry.id   AF-R0GFP7-F1
#
_cell.length_a   1.000
_cell.length_b   1.000
_cell.length_c   1.000
_cell.angle_alpha   90.00
_cell.angle_beta   90.00
_cell.angle_gamma   90.00
#
_symmetry.space_group_name_H-M   'P 1'
#
loop_
_entity.id
_entity.type
_entity.pdbx_description
1 polymer ?
#
loop_
_entity_poly.entity_id
_entity_poly.type
_entity_poly.pdbx_seq_one_letter_code
_entity_poly.pdbx_strand_id
1 'polypeptide(L)'
;MVFSRFFHFAGVNLSRRVLLRITSSSSPSSSLESIPWIHKASTLKVYKSFHAPSVETQVSTDDVSHDAERICKVLTKFTDSNVETLLNEASVKLSPALVEEVLKKLSNAGFLALSVFKWAENQKGFKHTTASYNALIESLGKIKQFKLIWCLVDDMKQKKLLSRDTFALISRRYARARKVKEAITAFHKMEEYGFKMESSDFNRMLDTLSKSRNVGDAQKVFDKIKKKRFEPDIKSYTILLEGWGQELNLLRVNEVYGEMKDEGFEPDVVTYGIIINAHCKAKKYDEAVRFFNEMEQRNCKPSPHIFCSLINGLGSERKLNKALEFFERSKSSGFPLEAPTYNALVGAYCWSQRMEDAFKTVEEMRLKGVGPNARTYDIILHHLTRKQRTKEAYEVYKKMSCEPTVGTYEIMVRMFCNEERLDMAIKIWDEMKGKGVLPGMHMFSSLITALCHENKLDEACEYFNEMLDVGIRPPGQMFSRLKQTLLDEGRKDKVVELAVKMDRLRKTQLVG
;
A
#
# COMPACT_ATOMS: atom_id res chain seq x y z
N MET A 1 -28.25 7.17 -37.67
CA MET A 1 -28.95 8.08 -38.60
C MET A 1 -29.55 9.17 -37.72
N VAL A 2 -29.30 10.46 -38.01
CA VAL A 2 -29.53 11.61 -37.09
C VAL A 2 -28.64 11.52 -35.83
N PHE A 3 -27.88 12.52 -35.36
CA PHE A 3 -27.80 13.96 -35.67
C PHE A 3 -26.53 14.38 -36.42
N SER A 4 -26.64 15.48 -37.18
CA SER A 4 -25.55 16.27 -37.75
C SER A 4 -25.94 17.75 -37.70
N ARG A 5 -25.05 18.63 -37.23
CA ARG A 5 -24.77 20.02 -37.67
C ARG A 5 -24.14 20.89 -36.57
N PHE A 6 -23.46 21.95 -37.02
CA PHE A 6 -22.76 23.01 -36.26
C PHE A 6 -21.48 22.53 -35.53
N PHE A 7 -20.29 23.10 -35.74
CA PHE A 7 -19.89 24.37 -36.38
C PHE A 7 -18.83 24.21 -37.49
N HIS A 8 -18.78 25.19 -38.39
CA HIS A 8 -17.65 25.52 -39.27
C HIS A 8 -17.39 27.03 -39.15
N PHE A 9 -16.29 27.55 -39.72
CA PHE A 9 -15.58 28.81 -39.37
C PHE A 9 -14.70 28.69 -38.10
N ALA A 10 -13.46 29.20 -38.06
CA ALA A 10 -12.64 29.81 -39.12
C ALA A 10 -11.17 29.38 -38.97
N GLY A 11 -10.43 29.32 -40.08
CA GLY A 11 -8.99 29.06 -40.06
C GLY A 11 -8.17 30.34 -40.00
N VAL A 12 -7.12 30.36 -39.18
CA VAL A 12 -5.99 31.29 -39.31
C VAL A 12 -4.70 30.50 -39.12
N ASN A 13 -3.85 30.48 -40.15
CA ASN A 13 -2.46 30.05 -40.04
C ASN A 13 -1.70 31.08 -39.20
N LEU A 14 -0.85 30.63 -38.27
CA LEU A 14 0.34 31.40 -37.94
C LEU A 14 1.55 30.50 -37.66
N SER A 15 2.69 30.94 -38.18
CA SER A 15 3.91 30.16 -38.33
C SER A 15 5.01 30.62 -37.36
N ARG A 16 5.91 29.68 -37.06
CA ARG A 16 7.31 29.81 -36.62
C ARG A 16 7.90 31.20 -36.30
N ARG A 17 8.72 31.19 -35.22
CA ARG A 17 9.94 31.99 -34.95
C ARG A 17 9.79 33.49 -34.68
N VAL A 18 10.17 33.89 -33.46
CA VAL A 18 11.10 35.02 -33.24
C VAL A 18 12.15 34.59 -32.21
N LEU A 19 13.38 35.08 -32.39
CA LEU A 19 14.59 34.78 -31.62
C LEU A 19 15.20 36.14 -31.26
N LEU A 20 15.66 36.36 -30.01
CA LEU A 20 16.62 37.39 -29.55
C LEU A 20 16.81 37.17 -28.03
N ARG A 21 17.95 36.73 -27.49
CA ARG A 21 19.28 37.40 -27.40
C ARG A 21 19.23 38.81 -26.79
N ILE A 22 19.62 38.90 -25.52
CA ILE A 22 20.44 40.00 -25.00
C ILE A 22 21.62 39.35 -24.26
N THR A 23 22.82 39.92 -24.43
CA THR A 23 24.11 39.44 -23.91
C THR A 23 24.85 40.60 -23.23
N SER A 24 25.87 40.29 -22.39
CA SER A 24 26.88 41.21 -21.81
C SER A 24 26.36 42.34 -20.90
N SER A 25 27.07 42.87 -19.89
CA SER A 25 28.26 42.47 -19.09
C SER A 25 28.22 43.32 -17.78
N SER A 26 29.17 43.38 -16.84
CA SER A 26 30.54 42.84 -16.68
C SER A 26 30.90 42.82 -15.17
N SER A 27 31.92 42.07 -14.75
CA SER A 27 32.63 42.25 -13.47
C SER A 27 33.81 43.24 -13.63
N PRO A 28 34.41 43.79 -12.55
CA PRO A 28 35.50 43.07 -11.88
C PRO A 28 35.62 43.26 -10.34
N SER A 29 36.50 42.42 -9.79
CA SER A 29 37.04 42.28 -8.42
C SER A 29 37.46 43.53 -7.62
N SER A 30 37.38 43.44 -6.29
CA SER A 30 38.59 43.40 -5.42
C SER A 30 38.25 42.93 -3.97
N SER A 31 39.27 42.50 -3.24
CA SER A 31 39.20 41.87 -1.91
C SER A 31 39.83 42.76 -0.82
N LEU A 32 39.29 42.75 0.40
CA LEU A 32 40.00 43.24 1.59
C LEU A 32 39.53 42.51 2.87
N GLU A 33 40.53 42.19 3.69
CA GLU A 33 40.52 41.62 5.05
C GLU A 33 40.06 42.70 6.08
N SER A 34 39.74 42.47 7.37
CA SER A 34 39.35 41.31 8.21
C SER A 34 38.93 41.84 9.62
N ILE A 35 38.57 40.95 10.56
CA ILE A 35 38.41 41.14 12.04
C ILE A 35 37.20 42.03 12.55
N PRO A 36 36.71 41.94 13.84
CA PRO A 36 35.46 41.18 14.10
C PRO A 36 34.46 41.66 15.22
N TRP A 37 33.36 40.90 15.39
CA TRP A 37 32.35 40.82 16.51
C TRP A 37 31.48 42.05 16.87
N ILE A 38 30.14 41.90 16.75
CA ILE A 38 29.17 41.85 17.87
C ILE A 38 27.78 41.37 17.39
N HIS A 39 27.03 40.71 18.28
CA HIS A 39 25.71 40.11 18.04
C HIS A 39 24.58 41.09 17.64
N LYS A 40 23.77 40.75 16.61
CA LYS A 40 22.34 40.31 16.75
C LYS A 40 21.56 40.27 15.42
N ALA A 41 20.70 39.24 15.32
CA ALA A 41 19.37 39.20 14.70
C ALA A 41 19.13 39.69 13.24
N SER A 42 18.72 38.76 12.36
CA SER A 42 17.60 38.98 11.43
C SER A 42 17.12 37.69 10.72
N THR A 43 16.73 36.66 11.48
CA THR A 43 15.82 35.61 10.96
C THR A 43 14.37 36.07 11.05
N LEU A 44 13.84 36.64 9.96
CA LEU A 44 12.42 36.95 9.76
C LEU A 44 12.08 36.74 8.27
N LYS A 45 10.90 36.30 7.83
CA LYS A 45 9.64 36.06 8.56
C LYS A 45 8.82 35.02 7.76
N VAL A 46 8.58 33.83 8.32
CA VAL A 46 7.37 33.06 7.93
C VAL A 46 6.21 33.70 8.68
N TYR A 47 5.20 34.17 7.95
CA TYR A 47 4.05 34.87 8.52
C TYR A 47 3.22 33.93 9.42
N LYS A 48 3.43 33.99 10.74
CA LYS A 48 2.39 33.68 11.73
C LYS A 48 1.59 34.95 11.97
N SER A 49 0.36 35.00 11.46
CA SER A 49 -0.62 36.00 11.89
C SER A 49 -1.16 35.59 13.26
N PHE A 50 -0.96 36.43 14.28
CA PHE A 50 -1.66 36.30 15.55
C PHE A 50 -3.02 36.99 15.42
N HIS A 51 -4.11 36.21 15.45
CA HIS A 51 -5.38 36.72 15.98
C HIS A 51 -5.48 36.36 17.46
N ALA A 52 -6.10 37.26 18.23
CA ALA A 52 -6.27 37.14 19.67
C ALA A 52 -7.19 35.95 20.03
N PRO A 53 -7.08 35.37 21.23
CA PRO A 53 -7.76 34.12 21.58
C PRO A 53 -9.26 34.33 21.80
N SER A 54 -10.06 34.09 20.76
CA SER A 54 -11.43 33.60 20.93
C SER A 54 -11.37 32.11 21.31
N VAL A 55 -12.10 31.73 22.35
CA VAL A 55 -12.06 30.37 22.93
C VAL A 55 -12.66 29.35 21.97
N GLU A 56 -11.81 28.73 21.14
CA GLU A 56 -12.14 27.52 20.39
C GLU A 56 -11.41 26.32 21.01
N THR A 57 -12.19 25.30 21.37
CA THR A 57 -11.70 24.13 22.12
C THR A 57 -10.85 23.24 21.22
N GLN A 58 -9.53 23.26 21.40
CA GLN A 58 -8.64 22.29 20.77
C GLN A 58 -8.89 20.90 21.36
N VAL A 59 -9.64 20.06 20.64
CA VAL A 59 -9.71 18.61 20.92
C VAL A 59 -8.44 17.97 20.35
N SER A 60 -7.69 17.27 21.19
CA SER A 60 -6.44 16.61 20.78
C SER A 60 -6.72 15.40 19.87
N THR A 61 -5.82 15.15 18.93
CA THR A 61 -5.95 14.03 17.97
C THR A 61 -5.94 12.65 18.63
N ASP A 62 -5.30 12.54 19.80
CA ASP A 62 -5.18 11.28 20.54
C ASP A 62 -6.53 10.89 21.18
N ASP A 63 -7.31 11.87 21.63
CA ASP A 63 -8.64 11.68 22.23
C ASP A 63 -9.62 11.10 21.18
N VAL A 64 -9.55 11.60 19.94
CA VAL A 64 -10.36 11.12 18.81
C VAL A 64 -10.03 9.66 18.44
N SER A 65 -8.76 9.25 18.49
CA SER A 65 -8.39 7.84 18.22
C SER A 65 -8.84 6.92 19.36
N HIS A 66 -8.67 7.35 20.61
CA HIS A 66 -9.08 6.61 21.79
C HIS A 66 -10.61 6.40 21.83
N ASP A 67 -11.40 7.44 21.57
CA ASP A 67 -12.86 7.35 21.50
C ASP A 67 -13.33 6.53 20.27
N ALA A 68 -12.65 6.63 19.13
CA ALA A 68 -12.92 5.76 17.99
C ALA A 68 -12.68 4.28 18.34
N GLU A 69 -11.66 3.96 19.14
CA GLU A 69 -11.42 2.60 19.64
C GLU A 69 -12.44 2.15 20.68
N ARG A 70 -12.89 3.02 21.57
CA ARG A 70 -13.98 2.71 22.51
C ARG A 70 -15.26 2.36 21.77
N ILE A 71 -15.65 3.19 20.79
CA ILE A 71 -16.81 2.93 19.93
C ILE A 71 -16.63 1.62 19.15
N CYS A 72 -15.47 1.36 18.53
CA CYS A 72 -15.22 0.10 17.84
C CYS A 72 -15.28 -1.11 18.79
N LYS A 73 -14.72 -1.03 20.00
CA LYS A 73 -14.74 -2.10 21.02
C LYS A 73 -16.15 -2.40 21.52
N VAL A 74 -17.03 -1.40 21.60
CA VAL A 74 -18.46 -1.59 21.89
C VAL A 74 -19.16 -2.30 20.72
N LEU A 75 -18.93 -1.84 19.48
CA LEU A 75 -19.53 -2.41 18.28
C LEU A 75 -19.08 -3.84 17.96
N THR A 76 -17.87 -4.25 18.36
CA THR A 76 -17.39 -5.64 18.18
C THR A 76 -18.00 -6.66 19.12
N LYS A 77 -18.71 -6.25 20.18
CA LYS A 77 -19.16 -7.16 21.24
C LYS A 77 -20.52 -7.85 21.00
N PHE A 78 -21.35 -7.40 20.06
CA PHE A 78 -22.75 -7.87 19.95
C PHE A 78 -23.29 -7.92 18.52
N THR A 79 -24.30 -8.78 18.28
CA THR A 79 -24.76 -9.12 16.92
C THR A 79 -26.21 -8.77 16.55
N ASP A 80 -27.17 -8.62 17.49
CA ASP A 80 -28.61 -8.80 17.14
C ASP A 80 -29.64 -7.78 17.69
N SER A 81 -29.29 -6.64 18.31
CA SER A 81 -30.28 -5.59 18.62
C SER A 81 -29.73 -4.15 18.66
N ASN A 82 -30.57 -3.20 18.25
CA ASN A 82 -30.35 -1.76 18.03
C ASN A 82 -28.96 -1.17 18.35
N VAL A 83 -28.15 -1.04 17.29
CA VAL A 83 -26.91 -0.21 17.28
C VAL A 83 -27.19 1.24 17.72
N GLU A 84 -28.39 1.78 17.43
CA GLU A 84 -28.75 3.17 17.74
C GLU A 84 -28.87 3.44 19.26
N THR A 85 -29.36 2.49 20.06
CA THR A 85 -29.48 2.67 21.52
C THR A 85 -28.10 2.63 22.20
N LEU A 86 -27.21 1.73 21.77
CA LEU A 86 -25.86 1.60 22.32
C LEU A 86 -24.95 2.80 21.99
N LEU A 87 -25.09 3.38 20.79
CA LEU A 87 -24.35 4.59 20.42
C LEU A 87 -24.84 5.83 21.17
N ASN A 88 -26.11 5.86 21.61
CA ASN A 88 -26.62 6.90 22.51
C ASN A 88 -26.07 6.74 23.94
N GLU A 89 -25.93 5.51 24.45
CA GLU A 89 -25.31 5.24 25.77
C GLU A 89 -23.83 5.66 25.84
N ALA A 90 -23.10 5.56 24.71
CA ALA A 90 -21.67 5.86 24.64
C ALA A 90 -21.29 7.31 25.04
N SER A 91 -22.24 8.25 25.05
CA SER A 91 -22.07 9.62 25.60
C SER A 91 -20.91 10.44 25.00
N VAL A 92 -20.48 10.13 23.78
CA VAL A 92 -19.37 10.83 23.10
C VAL A 92 -19.88 12.03 22.30
N LYS A 93 -19.18 13.17 22.40
CA LYS A 93 -19.49 14.36 21.58
C LYS A 93 -19.09 14.11 20.12
N LEU A 94 -20.09 13.87 19.28
CA LEU A 94 -19.91 13.63 17.85
C LEU A 94 -19.17 14.76 17.14
N SER A 95 -18.04 14.41 16.52
CA SER A 95 -17.32 15.25 15.56
C SER A 95 -17.23 14.55 14.20
N PRO A 96 -17.21 15.28 13.07
CA PRO A 96 -17.07 14.65 11.75
C PRO A 96 -15.77 13.85 11.60
N ALA A 97 -14.70 14.27 12.28
CA ALA A 97 -13.41 13.56 12.31
C ALA A 97 -13.49 12.22 13.07
N LEU A 98 -14.21 12.17 14.20
CA LEU A 98 -14.45 10.94 14.94
C LEU A 98 -15.24 9.93 14.10
N VAL A 99 -16.30 10.39 13.41
CA VAL A 99 -17.10 9.53 12.52
C VAL A 99 -16.26 9.02 11.34
N GLU A 100 -15.41 9.86 10.75
CA GLU A 100 -14.49 9.43 9.70
C GLU A 100 -13.52 8.34 10.20
N GLU A 101 -12.94 8.49 11.39
CA GLU A 101 -11.99 7.54 11.95
C GLU A 101 -12.65 6.20 12.35
N VAL A 102 -13.85 6.25 12.94
CA VAL A 102 -14.67 5.05 13.19
C VAL A 102 -15.00 4.33 11.88
N LEU A 103 -15.37 5.04 10.81
CA LEU A 103 -15.66 4.43 9.50
C LEU A 103 -14.42 3.81 8.84
N LYS A 104 -13.22 4.39 9.04
CA LYS A 104 -11.95 3.80 8.61
C LYS A 104 -11.62 2.51 9.37
N LYS A 105 -11.74 2.52 10.70
CA LYS A 105 -11.54 1.32 11.55
C LYS A 105 -12.56 0.23 11.18
N LEU A 106 -13.82 0.58 10.92
CA LEU A 106 -14.87 -0.31 10.42
C LEU A 106 -14.77 -0.65 8.93
N SER A 107 -13.65 -0.38 8.24
CA SER A 107 -13.60 -0.50 6.77
C SER A 107 -13.80 -1.92 6.22
N ASN A 108 -13.70 -2.96 7.05
CA ASN A 108 -14.01 -4.34 6.67
C ASN A 108 -15.48 -4.75 6.97
N ALA A 109 -16.20 -3.97 7.77
CA ALA A 109 -17.56 -4.24 8.26
C ALA A 109 -18.58 -3.25 7.65
N GLY A 110 -18.73 -3.29 6.32
CA GLY A 110 -19.46 -2.26 5.57
C GLY A 110 -20.93 -2.02 5.97
N PHE A 111 -21.62 -3.01 6.54
CA PHE A 111 -22.98 -2.82 7.06
C PHE A 111 -22.99 -2.12 8.43
N LEU A 112 -22.08 -2.46 9.36
CA LEU A 112 -21.94 -1.74 10.62
C LEU A 112 -21.52 -0.28 10.38
N ALA A 113 -20.62 -0.05 9.42
CA ALA A 113 -20.24 1.29 8.97
C ALA A 113 -21.47 2.08 8.47
N LEU A 114 -22.38 1.46 7.72
CA LEU A 114 -23.62 2.09 7.26
C LEU A 114 -24.58 2.42 8.42
N SER A 115 -24.70 1.54 9.43
CA SER A 115 -25.54 1.81 10.61
C SER A 115 -24.99 2.97 11.45
N VAL A 116 -23.68 3.02 11.70
CA VAL A 116 -23.02 4.14 12.39
C VAL A 116 -23.19 5.44 11.61
N PHE A 117 -23.09 5.39 10.27
CA PHE A 117 -23.30 6.55 9.41
C PHE A 117 -24.72 7.10 9.53
N LYS A 118 -25.75 6.25 9.41
CA LYS A 118 -27.16 6.66 9.59
C LYS A 118 -27.43 7.20 10.99
N TRP A 119 -26.91 6.56 12.03
CA TRP A 119 -27.06 7.03 13.40
C TRP A 119 -26.46 8.43 13.57
N ALA A 120 -25.26 8.69 13.03
CA ALA A 120 -24.63 10.01 13.08
C ALA A 120 -25.45 11.08 12.33
N GLU A 121 -26.11 10.74 11.22
CA GLU A 121 -26.99 11.64 10.47
C GLU A 121 -28.26 12.04 11.25
N ASN A 122 -28.77 11.16 12.12
CA ASN A 122 -29.93 11.44 12.99
C ASN A 122 -29.62 12.42 14.15
N GLN A 123 -28.37 12.82 14.34
CA GLN A 123 -27.93 13.59 15.51
C GLN A 123 -28.00 15.10 15.26
N LYS A 124 -28.59 15.84 16.22
CA LYS A 124 -28.96 17.25 16.03
C LYS A 124 -27.74 18.12 15.65
N GLY A 125 -27.80 18.71 14.46
CA GLY A 125 -26.77 19.62 13.94
C GLY A 125 -25.56 18.93 13.28
N PHE A 126 -25.48 17.60 13.30
CA PHE A 126 -24.42 16.88 12.62
C PHE A 126 -24.61 16.91 11.09
N LYS A 127 -23.49 17.00 10.35
CA LYS A 127 -23.46 16.86 8.89
C LYS A 127 -22.23 16.05 8.46
N HIS A 128 -22.46 15.09 7.57
CA HIS A 128 -21.38 14.32 6.96
C HIS A 128 -20.52 15.18 6.03
N THR A 129 -19.27 14.74 5.84
CA THR A 129 -18.26 15.37 4.99
C THR A 129 -17.95 14.44 3.82
N THR A 130 -17.38 14.96 2.74
CA THR A 130 -16.89 14.14 1.62
C THR A 130 -15.97 12.99 2.08
N ALA A 131 -15.21 13.20 3.15
CA ALA A 131 -14.33 12.18 3.74
C ALA A 131 -15.10 11.04 4.42
N SER A 132 -16.15 11.32 5.22
CA SER A 132 -16.95 10.25 5.84
C SER A 132 -17.78 9.46 4.82
N TYR A 133 -18.31 10.11 3.78
CA TYR A 133 -18.92 9.39 2.65
C TYR A 133 -17.89 8.51 1.92
N ASN A 134 -16.70 9.03 1.61
CA ASN A 134 -15.65 8.24 0.95
C ASN A 134 -15.19 7.06 1.82
N ALA A 135 -15.10 7.22 3.15
CA ALA A 135 -14.83 6.11 4.06
C ALA A 135 -15.93 5.03 3.99
N LEU A 136 -17.21 5.41 3.98
CA LEU A 136 -18.31 4.46 3.82
C LEU A 136 -18.33 3.78 2.44
N ILE A 137 -18.05 4.52 1.35
CA ILE A 137 -17.96 3.98 -0.02
C ILE A 137 -16.80 2.98 -0.15
N GLU A 138 -15.66 3.24 0.49
CA GLU A 138 -14.57 2.28 0.64
C GLU A 138 -15.10 1.00 1.33
N SER A 139 -15.72 1.11 2.51
CA SER A 139 -16.26 -0.03 3.27
C SER A 139 -17.29 -0.87 2.49
N LEU A 140 -18.29 -0.22 1.88
CA LEU A 140 -19.31 -0.88 1.06
C LEU A 140 -18.71 -1.52 -0.21
N GLY A 141 -17.67 -0.93 -0.78
CA GLY A 141 -16.98 -1.49 -1.94
C GLY A 141 -16.18 -2.76 -1.62
N LYS A 142 -15.65 -2.87 -0.38
CA LYS A 142 -14.98 -4.09 0.13
C LYS A 142 -15.96 -5.27 0.18
N ILE A 143 -17.19 -5.02 0.64
CA ILE A 143 -18.28 -6.01 0.67
C ILE A 143 -19.09 -6.08 -0.65
N LYS A 144 -18.63 -5.41 -1.72
CA LYS A 144 -19.23 -5.41 -3.07
C LYS A 144 -20.68 -4.91 -3.15
N GLN A 145 -21.13 -4.08 -2.20
CA GLN A 145 -22.48 -3.50 -2.17
C GLN A 145 -22.62 -2.28 -3.09
N PHE A 146 -22.35 -2.50 -4.38
CA PHE A 146 -22.28 -1.45 -5.40
C PHE A 146 -23.60 -0.69 -5.64
N LYS A 147 -24.76 -1.29 -5.35
CA LYS A 147 -26.05 -0.58 -5.44
C LYS A 147 -26.13 0.55 -4.41
N LEU A 148 -25.79 0.26 -3.14
CA LEU A 148 -25.80 1.22 -2.04
C LEU A 148 -24.78 2.35 -2.28
N ILE A 149 -23.63 2.05 -2.90
CA ILE A 149 -22.64 3.07 -3.29
C ILE A 149 -23.26 4.12 -4.22
N TRP A 150 -24.04 3.73 -5.22
CA TRP A 150 -24.68 4.72 -6.12
C TRP A 150 -25.77 5.53 -5.42
N CYS A 151 -26.56 4.92 -4.52
CA CYS A 151 -27.49 5.66 -3.66
C CYS A 151 -26.78 6.75 -2.83
N LEU A 152 -25.59 6.45 -2.28
CA LEU A 152 -24.77 7.44 -1.58
C LEU A 152 -24.21 8.53 -2.51
N VAL A 153 -23.84 8.19 -3.74
CA VAL A 153 -23.38 9.20 -4.73
C VAL A 153 -24.49 10.19 -5.09
N ASP A 154 -25.73 9.73 -5.22
CA ASP A 154 -26.88 10.60 -5.49
C ASP A 154 -27.21 11.51 -4.30
N ASP A 155 -27.11 11.01 -3.07
CA ASP A 155 -27.21 11.81 -1.85
C ASP A 155 -26.05 12.84 -1.74
N MET A 156 -24.80 12.44 -2.02
CA MET A 156 -23.65 13.35 -2.11
C MET A 156 -23.84 14.44 -3.18
N LYS A 157 -24.52 14.13 -4.29
CA LYS A 157 -24.87 15.11 -5.34
C LYS A 157 -25.84 16.15 -4.80
N GLN A 158 -26.91 15.73 -4.13
CA GLN A 158 -27.90 16.63 -3.52
C GLN A 158 -27.26 17.54 -2.45
N LYS A 159 -26.38 16.97 -1.62
CA LYS A 159 -25.63 17.69 -0.57
C LYS A 159 -24.44 18.50 -1.07
N LYS A 160 -24.13 18.47 -2.38
CA LYS A 160 -22.95 19.11 -3.02
C LYS A 160 -21.59 18.71 -2.43
N LEU A 161 -21.49 17.48 -1.91
CA LEU A 161 -20.28 16.90 -1.31
C LEU A 161 -19.49 16.01 -2.26
N LEU A 162 -20.00 15.78 -3.48
CA LEU A 162 -19.41 14.90 -4.47
C LEU A 162 -18.07 15.45 -5.01
N SER A 163 -17.05 14.61 -5.12
CA SER A 163 -15.73 15.00 -5.64
C SER A 163 -15.22 14.07 -6.73
N ARG A 164 -14.23 14.56 -7.49
CA ARG A 164 -13.45 13.74 -8.45
C ARG A 164 -12.84 12.50 -7.78
N ASP A 165 -12.47 12.57 -6.50
CA ASP A 165 -11.92 11.43 -5.74
C ASP A 165 -12.95 10.37 -5.38
N THR A 166 -14.22 10.75 -5.20
CA THR A 166 -15.32 9.79 -5.04
C THR A 166 -15.42 8.86 -6.26
N PHE A 167 -15.35 9.40 -7.49
CA PHE A 167 -15.40 8.58 -8.71
C PHE A 167 -14.19 7.67 -8.90
N ALA A 168 -12.97 8.13 -8.60
CA ALA A 168 -11.78 7.28 -8.65
C ALA A 168 -11.82 6.18 -7.58
N LEU A 169 -12.31 6.49 -6.38
CA LEU A 169 -12.52 5.50 -5.33
C LEU A 169 -13.49 4.40 -5.79
N ILE A 170 -14.65 4.77 -6.32
CA ILE A 170 -15.67 3.84 -6.82
C ILE A 170 -15.09 2.97 -7.95
N SER A 171 -14.43 3.59 -8.94
CA SER A 171 -13.74 2.88 -10.02
C SER A 171 -12.73 1.87 -9.48
N ARG A 172 -11.93 2.24 -8.46
CA ARG A 172 -10.99 1.34 -7.77
C ARG A 172 -11.68 0.17 -7.07
N ARG A 173 -12.87 0.36 -6.46
CA ARG A 173 -13.64 -0.75 -5.86
C ARG A 173 -14.12 -1.73 -6.93
N TYR A 174 -14.65 -1.23 -8.05
CA TYR A 174 -15.07 -2.06 -9.19
C TYR A 174 -13.89 -2.83 -9.82
N ALA A 175 -12.76 -2.16 -10.06
CA ALA A 175 -11.57 -2.77 -10.65
C ALA A 175 -11.00 -3.89 -9.75
N ARG A 176 -10.86 -3.64 -8.44
CA ARG A 176 -10.47 -4.66 -7.46
C ARG A 176 -11.48 -5.82 -7.34
N ALA A 177 -12.75 -5.57 -7.62
CA ALA A 177 -13.79 -6.61 -7.69
C ALA A 177 -13.81 -7.38 -9.03
N ARG A 178 -12.83 -7.16 -9.93
CA ARG A 178 -12.73 -7.70 -11.30
C ARG A 178 -13.88 -7.28 -12.24
N LYS A 179 -14.50 -6.14 -11.96
CA LYS A 179 -15.59 -5.53 -12.73
C LYS A 179 -15.06 -4.33 -13.54
N VAL A 180 -14.14 -4.60 -14.46
CA VAL A 180 -13.36 -3.54 -15.13
C VAL A 180 -14.23 -2.67 -16.06
N LYS A 181 -15.21 -3.28 -16.75
CA LYS A 181 -16.16 -2.52 -17.58
C LYS A 181 -16.93 -1.53 -16.72
N GLU A 182 -17.49 -1.99 -15.60
CA GLU A 182 -18.20 -1.13 -14.66
C GLU A 182 -17.28 -0.10 -13.99
N ALA A 183 -15.99 -0.40 -13.78
CA ALA A 183 -15.01 0.55 -13.26
C ALA A 183 -14.77 1.74 -14.21
N ILE A 184 -14.67 1.46 -15.51
CA ILE A 184 -14.52 2.47 -16.57
C ILE A 184 -15.81 3.27 -16.73
N THR A 185 -16.98 2.61 -16.75
CA THR A 185 -18.28 3.28 -16.78
C THR A 185 -18.49 4.17 -15.55
N ALA A 186 -18.15 3.69 -14.35
CA ALA A 186 -18.26 4.46 -13.12
C ALA A 186 -17.37 5.70 -13.11
N PHE A 187 -16.22 5.65 -13.79
CA PHE A 187 -15.35 6.81 -13.94
C PHE A 187 -15.93 7.83 -14.94
N HIS A 188 -16.34 7.39 -16.13
CA HIS A 188 -16.96 8.27 -17.14
C HIS A 188 -18.27 8.91 -16.68
N LYS A 189 -19.02 8.27 -15.78
CA LYS A 189 -20.20 8.86 -15.15
C LYS A 189 -19.93 10.21 -14.46
N MET A 190 -18.69 10.59 -14.16
CA MET A 190 -18.40 11.93 -13.63
C MET A 190 -18.91 13.05 -14.56
N GLU A 191 -18.93 12.83 -15.88
CA GLU A 191 -19.46 13.79 -16.87
C GLU A 191 -20.97 14.02 -16.67
N GLU A 192 -21.76 12.96 -16.43
CA GLU A 192 -23.20 13.02 -16.11
C GLU A 192 -23.51 13.77 -14.80
N TYR A 193 -22.52 13.87 -13.91
CA TYR A 193 -22.60 14.57 -12.62
C TYR A 193 -21.96 15.97 -12.66
N GLY A 194 -21.57 16.45 -13.86
CA GLY A 194 -21.11 17.82 -14.09
C GLY A 194 -19.60 18.03 -14.03
N PHE A 195 -18.79 16.97 -13.91
CA PHE A 195 -17.33 17.06 -13.93
C PHE A 195 -16.81 16.91 -15.35
N LYS A 196 -16.21 17.98 -15.90
CA LYS A 196 -15.43 17.89 -17.13
C LYS A 196 -14.14 17.09 -16.86
N MET A 197 -13.87 16.08 -17.69
CA MET A 197 -12.65 15.27 -17.61
C MET A 197 -11.41 16.07 -18.03
N GLU A 198 -10.33 15.93 -17.28
CA GLU A 198 -9.00 16.48 -17.56
C GLU A 198 -7.97 15.36 -17.81
N SER A 199 -6.79 15.67 -18.38
CA SER A 199 -5.71 14.67 -18.55
C SER A 199 -5.26 14.05 -17.21
N SER A 200 -5.35 14.80 -16.12
CA SER A 200 -5.13 14.36 -14.74
C SER A 200 -6.10 13.25 -14.31
N ASP A 201 -7.38 13.33 -14.71
CA ASP A 201 -8.38 12.30 -14.43
C ASP A 201 -8.11 11.02 -15.22
N PHE A 202 -7.70 11.13 -16.49
CA PHE A 202 -7.29 9.97 -17.27
C PHE A 202 -6.08 9.25 -16.64
N ASN A 203 -5.04 9.97 -16.23
CA ASN A 203 -3.91 9.39 -15.49
C ASN A 203 -4.37 8.69 -14.21
N ARG A 204 -5.33 9.25 -13.47
CA ARG A 204 -5.88 8.66 -12.25
C ARG A 204 -6.71 7.39 -12.52
N MET A 205 -7.36 7.29 -13.69
CA MET A 205 -8.01 6.06 -14.16
C MET A 205 -6.98 5.00 -14.58
N LEU A 206 -5.93 5.36 -15.32
CA LEU A 206 -4.82 4.47 -15.69
C LEU A 206 -4.16 3.89 -14.43
N ASP A 207 -3.82 4.74 -13.46
CA ASP A 207 -3.24 4.36 -12.17
C ASP A 207 -4.14 3.38 -11.40
N THR A 208 -5.44 3.68 -11.36
CA THR A 208 -6.44 2.85 -10.68
C THR A 208 -6.58 1.46 -11.31
N LEU A 209 -6.52 1.36 -12.64
CA LEU A 209 -6.59 0.10 -13.37
C LEU A 209 -5.28 -0.71 -13.23
N SER A 210 -4.13 -0.07 -13.39
CA SER A 210 -2.80 -0.67 -13.21
C SER A 210 -2.60 -1.23 -11.80
N LYS A 211 -2.85 -0.43 -10.75
CA LYS A 211 -2.77 -0.88 -9.35
C LYS A 211 -3.81 -1.93 -8.96
N SER A 212 -4.81 -2.17 -9.82
CA SER A 212 -5.79 -3.24 -9.65
C SER A 212 -5.44 -4.52 -10.44
N ARG A 213 -4.25 -4.60 -11.05
CA ARG A 213 -3.80 -5.71 -11.94
C ARG A 213 -4.71 -5.92 -13.15
N ASN A 214 -5.07 -4.82 -13.81
CA ASN A 214 -5.79 -4.83 -15.09
C ASN A 214 -5.10 -3.88 -16.08
N VAL A 215 -3.76 -3.89 -16.16
CA VAL A 215 -3.03 -2.94 -17.01
C VAL A 215 -3.37 -3.11 -18.51
N GLY A 216 -3.76 -4.32 -18.95
CA GLY A 216 -4.24 -4.55 -20.31
C GLY A 216 -5.51 -3.76 -20.67
N ASP A 217 -6.37 -3.42 -19.71
CA ASP A 217 -7.51 -2.52 -19.92
C ASP A 217 -7.11 -1.04 -19.72
N ALA A 218 -6.12 -0.75 -18.87
CA ALA A 218 -5.50 0.58 -18.78
C ALA A 218 -4.90 0.99 -20.14
N GLN A 219 -4.19 0.08 -20.80
CA GLN A 219 -3.67 0.29 -22.16
C GLN A 219 -4.79 0.60 -23.16
N LYS A 220 -5.89 -0.16 -23.18
CA LYS A 220 -7.04 0.13 -24.06
C LYS A 220 -7.68 1.50 -23.80
N VAL A 221 -7.59 2.00 -22.56
CA VAL A 221 -7.99 3.36 -22.20
C VAL A 221 -6.99 4.38 -22.77
N PHE A 222 -5.68 4.15 -22.58
CA PHE A 222 -4.61 4.97 -23.14
C PHE A 222 -4.69 5.09 -24.67
N ASP A 223 -4.85 3.96 -25.38
CA ASP A 223 -4.97 3.92 -26.84
C ASP A 223 -6.20 4.72 -27.34
N LYS A 224 -7.28 4.78 -26.54
CA LYS A 224 -8.47 5.59 -26.83
C LYS A 224 -8.24 7.08 -26.58
N ILE A 225 -7.46 7.44 -25.55
CA ILE A 225 -7.09 8.83 -25.24
C ILE A 225 -6.24 9.39 -26.39
N LYS A 226 -5.18 8.66 -26.77
CA LYS A 226 -4.28 8.98 -27.90
C LYS A 226 -5.07 9.19 -29.21
N LYS A 227 -6.04 8.31 -29.51
CA LYS A 227 -6.94 8.45 -30.68
C LYS A 227 -7.91 9.63 -30.62
N LYS A 228 -8.27 10.14 -29.44
CA LYS A 228 -9.22 11.26 -29.25
C LYS A 228 -8.56 12.64 -29.29
N ARG A 229 -7.27 12.75 -29.67
CA ARG A 229 -6.47 13.99 -29.61
C ARG A 229 -6.32 14.59 -28.20
N PHE A 230 -6.41 13.75 -27.16
CA PHE A 230 -5.86 14.10 -25.87
C PHE A 230 -4.40 13.64 -25.86
N GLU A 231 -3.47 14.58 -25.70
CA GLU A 231 -2.04 14.30 -25.64
C GLU A 231 -1.71 13.60 -24.31
N PRO A 232 -1.20 12.36 -24.31
CA PRO A 232 -0.70 11.72 -23.10
C PRO A 232 0.58 12.43 -22.62
N ASP A 233 0.77 12.53 -21.31
CA ASP A 233 1.98 13.10 -20.72
C ASP A 233 2.98 11.99 -20.32
N ILE A 234 4.18 12.39 -19.93
CA ILE A 234 5.20 11.46 -19.39
C ILE A 234 4.63 10.55 -18.28
N LYS A 235 3.74 11.08 -17.42
CA LYS A 235 3.12 10.32 -16.34
C LYS A 235 2.22 9.21 -16.87
N SER A 236 1.49 9.44 -17.96
CA SER A 236 0.69 8.39 -18.64
C SER A 236 1.55 7.19 -19.01
N TYR A 237 2.74 7.43 -19.60
CA TYR A 237 3.70 6.37 -19.93
C TYR A 237 4.30 5.72 -18.67
N THR A 238 4.75 6.50 -17.68
CA THR A 238 5.29 5.97 -16.42
C THR A 238 4.30 5.05 -15.69
N ILE A 239 3.01 5.38 -15.67
CA ILE A 239 1.95 4.56 -15.06
C ILE A 239 1.76 3.22 -15.79
N LEU A 240 1.82 3.22 -17.13
CA LEU A 240 1.74 1.99 -17.92
C LEU A 240 2.98 1.13 -17.76
N LEU A 241 4.17 1.73 -17.76
CA LEU A 241 5.44 1.04 -17.47
C LEU A 241 5.42 0.40 -16.08
N GLU A 242 4.91 1.12 -15.07
CA GLU A 242 4.76 0.54 -13.72
C GLU A 242 3.78 -0.64 -13.73
N GLY A 243 2.61 -0.50 -14.37
CA GLY A 243 1.61 -1.56 -14.46
C GLY A 243 2.14 -2.82 -15.17
N TRP A 244 2.72 -2.68 -16.36
CA TRP A 244 3.30 -3.81 -17.11
C TRP A 244 4.52 -4.41 -16.40
N GLY A 245 5.31 -3.57 -15.72
CA GLY A 245 6.44 -4.00 -14.88
C GLY A 245 6.01 -4.75 -13.62
N GLN A 246 4.86 -4.44 -13.04
CA GLN A 246 4.26 -5.21 -11.94
C GLN A 246 3.69 -6.56 -12.40
N GLU A 247 3.16 -6.63 -13.63
CA GLU A 247 2.70 -7.89 -14.27
C GLU A 247 3.85 -8.69 -14.93
N LEU A 248 5.09 -8.20 -14.87
CA LEU A 248 6.30 -8.80 -15.46
C LEU A 248 6.24 -9.02 -16.99
N ASN A 249 5.38 -8.29 -17.69
CA ASN A 249 5.28 -8.36 -19.15
C ASN A 249 6.33 -7.45 -19.81
N LEU A 250 7.57 -7.93 -19.87
CA LEU A 250 8.70 -7.17 -20.40
C LEU A 250 8.54 -6.74 -21.86
N LEU A 251 7.79 -7.49 -22.67
CA LEU A 251 7.48 -7.11 -24.05
C LEU A 251 6.71 -5.78 -24.07
N ARG A 252 5.64 -5.68 -23.28
CA ARG A 252 4.86 -4.44 -23.17
C ARG A 252 5.59 -3.31 -22.47
N VAL A 253 6.47 -3.62 -21.51
CA VAL A 253 7.38 -2.60 -20.93
C VAL A 253 8.29 -1.99 -22.02
N ASN A 254 8.89 -2.82 -22.87
CA ASN A 254 9.78 -2.35 -23.94
C ASN A 254 9.03 -1.63 -25.06
N GLU A 255 7.82 -2.07 -25.43
CA GLU A 255 6.95 -1.38 -26.39
C GLU A 255 6.56 0.02 -25.89
N VAL A 256 6.03 0.13 -24.66
CA VAL A 256 5.62 1.42 -24.07
C VAL A 256 6.83 2.35 -23.85
N TYR A 257 8.01 1.81 -23.56
CA TYR A 257 9.26 2.57 -23.45
C TYR A 257 9.76 3.07 -24.82
N GLY A 258 9.57 2.27 -25.88
CA GLY A 258 9.80 2.69 -27.26
C GLY A 258 8.87 3.84 -27.65
N GLU A 259 7.55 3.64 -27.51
CA GLU A 259 6.55 4.68 -27.80
C GLU A 259 6.81 5.99 -27.03
N MET A 260 7.21 5.90 -25.76
CA MET A 260 7.57 7.07 -24.95
C MET A 260 8.72 7.88 -25.59
N LYS A 261 9.75 7.21 -26.11
CA LYS A 261 10.92 7.84 -26.74
C LYS A 261 10.60 8.35 -28.15
N ASP A 262 9.81 7.62 -28.91
CA ASP A 262 9.38 8.01 -30.27
C ASP A 262 8.50 9.28 -30.26
N GLU A 263 7.71 9.47 -29.18
CA GLU A 263 6.92 10.69 -28.93
C GLU A 263 7.74 11.83 -28.30
N GLY A 264 9.06 11.63 -28.14
CA GLY A 264 10.01 12.65 -27.69
C GLY A 264 10.11 12.84 -26.16
N PHE A 265 9.56 11.94 -25.34
CA PHE A 265 9.71 12.02 -23.88
C PHE A 265 11.02 11.37 -23.43
N GLU A 266 11.88 12.15 -22.76
CA GLU A 266 13.12 11.65 -22.17
C GLU A 266 12.85 10.83 -20.88
N PRO A 267 13.35 9.58 -20.79
CA PRO A 267 13.21 8.76 -19.59
C PRO A 267 13.92 9.33 -18.37
N ASP A 268 13.18 9.48 -17.27
CA ASP A 268 13.69 10.00 -15.99
C ASP A 268 14.14 8.90 -15.02
N VAL A 269 14.64 9.30 -13.84
CA VAL A 269 15.07 8.38 -12.77
C VAL A 269 13.97 7.42 -12.30
N VAL A 270 12.70 7.85 -12.33
CA VAL A 270 11.56 6.99 -11.98
C VAL A 270 11.33 5.94 -13.06
N THR A 271 11.37 6.35 -14.33
CA THR A 271 11.21 5.48 -15.51
C THR A 271 12.30 4.40 -15.55
N TYR A 272 13.58 4.76 -15.39
CA TYR A 272 14.67 3.78 -15.28
C TYR A 272 14.51 2.86 -14.07
N GLY A 273 14.12 3.38 -12.91
CA GLY A 273 13.90 2.57 -11.72
C GLY A 273 12.81 1.52 -11.89
N ILE A 274 11.71 1.85 -12.56
CA ILE A 274 10.64 0.90 -12.92
C ILE A 274 11.17 -0.20 -13.84
N ILE A 275 11.84 0.17 -14.93
CA ILE A 275 12.31 -0.77 -15.95
C ILE A 275 13.38 -1.72 -15.39
N ILE A 276 14.35 -1.19 -14.64
CA ILE A 276 15.41 -1.98 -14.00
C ILE A 276 14.83 -2.96 -12.98
N ASN A 277 13.89 -2.51 -12.14
CA ASN A 277 13.21 -3.35 -11.15
C ASN A 277 12.38 -4.47 -11.81
N ALA A 278 11.66 -4.15 -12.90
CA ALA A 278 10.91 -5.14 -13.68
C ALA A 278 11.83 -6.22 -14.28
N HIS A 279 12.95 -5.81 -14.90
CA HIS A 279 13.93 -6.74 -15.46
C HIS A 279 14.62 -7.60 -14.37
N CYS A 280 14.96 -7.03 -13.21
CA CYS A 280 15.47 -7.79 -12.07
C CYS A 280 14.46 -8.86 -11.58
N LYS A 281 13.18 -8.50 -11.41
CA LYS A 281 12.13 -9.45 -10.99
C LYS A 281 11.88 -10.56 -12.02
N ALA A 282 11.96 -10.23 -13.30
CA ALA A 282 11.86 -11.17 -14.42
C ALA A 282 13.17 -11.95 -14.70
N LYS A 283 14.17 -11.83 -13.83
CA LYS A 283 15.49 -12.47 -13.94
C LYS A 283 16.31 -12.12 -15.19
N LYS A 284 16.01 -11.00 -15.84
CA LYS A 284 16.75 -10.46 -17.00
C LYS A 284 17.81 -9.48 -16.52
N TYR A 285 18.74 -9.97 -15.71
CA TYR A 285 19.71 -9.13 -15.00
C TYR A 285 20.65 -8.35 -15.91
N ASP A 286 21.10 -8.96 -17.01
CA ASP A 286 22.05 -8.31 -17.91
C ASP A 286 21.36 -7.18 -18.74
N GLU A 287 20.04 -7.29 -18.99
CA GLU A 287 19.20 -6.18 -19.48
C GLU A 287 18.99 -5.09 -18.42
N ALA A 288 18.78 -5.46 -17.15
CA ALA A 288 18.68 -4.49 -16.05
C ALA A 288 19.97 -3.65 -15.92
N VAL A 289 21.15 -4.28 -16.12
CA VAL A 289 22.45 -3.59 -16.18
C VAL A 289 22.59 -2.74 -17.46
N ARG A 290 22.08 -3.21 -18.61
CA ARG A 290 22.05 -2.41 -19.85
C ARG A 290 21.29 -1.10 -19.66
N PHE A 291 20.10 -1.13 -19.05
CA PHE A 291 19.32 0.07 -18.75
C PHE A 291 19.99 0.98 -17.70
N PHE A 292 20.68 0.41 -16.71
CA PHE A 292 21.48 1.21 -15.77
C PHE A 292 22.62 1.97 -16.48
N ASN A 293 23.31 1.31 -17.41
CA ASN A 293 24.38 1.94 -18.17
C ASN A 293 23.84 3.02 -19.14
N GLU A 294 22.67 2.80 -19.79
CA GLU A 294 22.00 3.84 -20.59
C GLU A 294 21.64 5.07 -19.73
N MET A 295 21.14 4.83 -18.52
CA MET A 295 20.81 5.88 -17.55
C MET A 295 22.03 6.77 -17.22
N GLU A 296 23.17 6.16 -16.90
CA GLU A 296 24.42 6.90 -16.62
C GLU A 296 24.96 7.63 -17.85
N GLN A 297 24.90 7.03 -19.05
CA GLN A 297 25.32 7.67 -20.31
C GLN A 297 24.49 8.93 -20.63
N ARG A 298 23.21 8.97 -20.23
CA ARG A 298 22.36 10.17 -20.31
C ARG A 298 22.60 11.18 -19.18
N ASN A 299 23.60 10.98 -18.32
CA ASN A 299 23.87 11.76 -17.10
C ASN A 299 22.70 11.77 -16.09
N CYS A 300 21.79 10.80 -16.17
CA CYS A 300 20.71 10.64 -15.21
C CYS A 300 21.28 9.93 -13.98
N LYS A 301 21.32 10.58 -12.81
CA LYS A 301 21.96 10.02 -11.61
C LYS A 301 21.11 8.88 -11.01
N PRO A 302 21.66 7.66 -10.83
CA PRO A 302 20.95 6.56 -10.19
C PRO A 302 20.53 6.90 -8.75
N SER A 303 19.29 6.56 -8.39
CA SER A 303 18.78 6.72 -7.02
C SER A 303 19.15 5.51 -6.14
N PRO A 304 19.13 5.64 -4.80
CA PRO A 304 19.35 4.51 -3.88
C PRO A 304 18.43 3.31 -4.15
N HIS A 305 17.19 3.56 -4.61
CA HIS A 305 16.24 2.50 -4.99
C HIS A 305 16.72 1.64 -6.17
N ILE A 306 17.43 2.24 -7.13
CA ILE A 306 17.97 1.55 -8.31
C ILE A 306 19.12 0.63 -7.91
N PHE A 307 20.07 1.12 -7.11
CA PHE A 307 21.14 0.29 -6.54
C PHE A 307 20.58 -0.87 -5.71
N CYS A 308 19.65 -0.58 -4.79
CA CYS A 308 18.99 -1.61 -3.98
C CYS A 308 18.30 -2.68 -4.85
N SER A 309 17.64 -2.28 -5.95
CA SER A 309 16.97 -3.20 -6.88
C SER A 309 17.95 -4.09 -7.66
N LEU A 310 19.10 -3.55 -8.08
CA LEU A 310 20.16 -4.31 -8.75
C LEU A 310 20.88 -5.27 -7.80
N ILE A 311 21.29 -4.81 -6.61
CA ILE A 311 21.98 -5.63 -5.60
C ILE A 311 21.10 -6.81 -5.18
N ASN A 312 19.81 -6.56 -4.88
CA ASN A 312 18.86 -7.62 -4.52
C ASN A 312 18.59 -8.58 -5.69
N GLY A 313 18.40 -8.05 -6.91
CA GLY A 313 18.21 -8.86 -8.12
C GLY A 313 19.39 -9.79 -8.38
N LEU A 314 20.60 -9.24 -8.52
CA LEU A 314 21.83 -9.98 -8.77
C LEU A 314 22.16 -10.96 -7.63
N GLY A 315 21.93 -10.55 -6.38
CA GLY A 315 22.07 -11.39 -5.20
C GLY A 315 21.16 -12.63 -5.23
N SER A 316 19.91 -12.47 -5.65
CA SER A 316 18.95 -13.59 -5.76
C SER A 316 19.35 -14.67 -6.78
N GLU A 317 20.15 -14.31 -7.79
CA GLU A 317 20.73 -15.22 -8.79
C GLU A 317 22.15 -15.67 -8.41
N ARG A 318 22.59 -15.39 -7.17
CA ARG A 318 23.94 -15.68 -6.66
C ARG A 318 25.09 -15.04 -7.46
N LYS A 319 24.81 -14.00 -8.25
CA LYS A 319 25.83 -13.18 -8.95
C LYS A 319 26.52 -12.21 -7.98
N LEU A 320 27.04 -12.73 -6.86
CA LEU A 320 27.53 -11.96 -5.70
C LEU A 320 28.55 -10.89 -6.09
N ASN A 321 29.51 -11.20 -6.95
CA ASN A 321 30.56 -10.25 -7.36
C ASN A 321 29.97 -8.99 -8.02
N LYS A 322 28.97 -9.14 -8.92
CA LYS A 322 28.26 -8.00 -9.51
C LYS A 322 27.40 -7.26 -8.46
N ALA A 323 26.80 -7.97 -7.50
CA ALA A 323 26.05 -7.32 -6.42
C ALA A 323 26.96 -6.47 -5.51
N LEU A 324 28.18 -6.94 -5.23
CA LEU A 324 29.21 -6.18 -4.50
C LEU A 324 29.70 -4.96 -5.29
N GLU A 325 29.94 -5.10 -6.60
CA GLU A 325 30.28 -3.99 -7.49
C GLU A 325 29.23 -2.86 -7.39
N PHE A 326 27.94 -3.18 -7.53
CA PHE A 326 26.87 -2.18 -7.39
C PHE A 326 26.74 -1.61 -5.96
N PHE A 327 27.14 -2.36 -4.92
CA PHE A 327 27.16 -1.84 -3.55
C PHE A 327 28.30 -0.83 -3.33
N GLU A 328 29.51 -1.09 -3.84
CA GLU A 328 30.61 -0.11 -3.79
C GLU A 328 30.28 1.13 -4.64
N ARG A 329 29.69 0.95 -5.83
CA ARG A 329 29.18 2.08 -6.63
C ARG A 329 28.11 2.88 -5.89
N SER A 330 27.26 2.22 -5.09
CA SER A 330 26.27 2.90 -4.24
C SER A 330 26.92 3.71 -3.12
N LYS A 331 28.08 3.29 -2.56
CA LYS A 331 28.86 4.12 -1.61
C LYS A 331 29.45 5.36 -2.29
N SER A 332 29.97 5.20 -3.50
CA SER A 332 30.57 6.29 -4.29
C SER A 332 29.54 7.24 -4.94
N SER A 333 28.24 6.94 -4.87
CA SER A 333 27.17 7.72 -5.53
C SER A 333 26.90 9.10 -4.89
N GLY A 334 27.50 9.40 -3.74
CA GLY A 334 27.29 10.64 -2.99
C GLY A 334 25.99 10.67 -2.16
N PHE A 335 25.18 9.61 -2.21
CA PHE A 335 24.03 9.43 -1.32
C PHE A 335 24.43 8.61 -0.08
N PRO A 336 23.91 8.92 1.12
CA PRO A 336 24.13 8.09 2.30
C PRO A 336 23.50 6.70 2.09
N LEU A 337 24.18 5.65 2.54
CA LEU A 337 23.64 4.30 2.48
C LEU A 337 22.51 4.12 3.50
N GLU A 338 21.31 3.82 3.00
CA GLU A 338 20.13 3.52 3.81
C GLU A 338 20.03 2.02 4.14
N ALA A 339 19.24 1.69 5.17
CA ALA A 339 19.00 0.31 5.58
C ALA A 339 18.50 -0.63 4.45
N PRO A 340 17.65 -0.22 3.47
CA PRO A 340 17.27 -1.07 2.35
C PRO A 340 18.46 -1.55 1.50
N THR A 341 19.47 -0.71 1.27
CA THR A 341 20.64 -1.06 0.45
C THR A 341 21.54 -2.07 1.16
N TYR A 342 21.77 -1.90 2.48
CA TYR A 342 22.44 -2.92 3.28
C TYR A 342 21.63 -4.22 3.37
N ASN A 343 20.30 -4.14 3.51
CA ASN A 343 19.42 -5.31 3.54
C ASN A 343 19.48 -6.09 2.21
N ALA A 344 19.63 -5.42 1.07
CA ALA A 344 19.87 -6.06 -0.22
C ALA A 344 21.22 -6.81 -0.25
N LEU A 345 22.29 -6.24 0.34
CA LEU A 345 23.59 -6.89 0.45
C LEU A 345 23.58 -8.10 1.40
N VAL A 346 22.97 -7.96 2.59
CA VAL A 346 22.74 -9.07 3.53
C VAL A 346 22.01 -10.22 2.81
N GLY A 347 20.96 -9.89 2.05
CA GLY A 347 20.26 -10.85 1.20
C GLY A 347 21.16 -11.53 0.16
N ALA A 348 22.02 -10.78 -0.54
CA ALA A 348 22.95 -11.32 -1.52
C ALA A 348 23.97 -12.31 -0.92
N TYR A 349 24.49 -12.01 0.29
CA TYR A 349 25.35 -12.93 1.04
C TYR A 349 24.60 -14.19 1.49
N CYS A 350 23.38 -14.05 2.03
CA CYS A 350 22.54 -15.20 2.43
C CYS A 350 22.20 -16.12 1.25
N TRP A 351 21.83 -15.57 0.08
CA TRP A 351 21.59 -16.35 -1.14
C TRP A 351 22.84 -17.10 -1.62
N SER A 352 24.02 -16.51 -1.39
CA SER A 352 25.35 -17.06 -1.72
C SER A 352 25.93 -17.96 -0.62
N GLN A 353 25.16 -18.24 0.45
CA GLN A 353 25.53 -19.08 1.59
C GLN A 353 26.72 -18.57 2.43
N ARG A 354 27.05 -17.28 2.35
CA ARG A 354 28.11 -16.62 3.15
C ARG A 354 27.50 -15.93 4.37
N MET A 355 27.04 -16.70 5.34
CA MET A 355 26.30 -16.18 6.49
C MET A 355 27.17 -15.30 7.39
N GLU A 356 28.46 -15.63 7.51
CA GLU A 356 29.44 -14.91 8.31
C GLU A 356 29.62 -13.48 7.80
N ASP A 357 29.66 -13.30 6.47
CA ASP A 357 29.76 -11.98 5.85
C ASP A 357 28.44 -11.20 5.92
N ALA A 358 27.29 -11.89 5.87
CA ALA A 358 26.00 -11.27 6.16
C ALA A 358 25.96 -10.68 7.58
N PHE A 359 26.47 -11.41 8.59
CA PHE A 359 26.59 -10.89 9.96
C PHE A 359 27.62 -9.76 10.09
N LYS A 360 28.75 -9.79 9.36
CA LYS A 360 29.68 -8.64 9.29
C LYS A 360 28.99 -7.40 8.73
N THR A 361 28.17 -7.53 7.69
CA THR A 361 27.38 -6.41 7.15
C THR A 361 26.36 -5.88 8.16
N VAL A 362 25.74 -6.75 8.97
CA VAL A 362 24.85 -6.32 10.08
C VAL A 362 25.60 -5.48 11.12
N GLU A 363 26.84 -5.84 11.47
CA GLU A 363 27.65 -5.03 12.38
C GLU A 363 28.18 -3.75 11.72
N GLU A 364 28.51 -3.77 10.42
CA GLU A 364 28.83 -2.56 9.64
C GLU A 364 27.68 -1.54 9.64
N MET A 365 26.42 -2.00 9.50
CA MET A 365 25.23 -1.15 9.63
C MET A 365 25.14 -0.48 11.01
N ARG A 366 25.51 -1.21 12.06
CA ARG A 366 25.49 -0.73 13.45
C ARG A 366 26.55 0.33 13.69
N LEU A 367 27.79 0.05 13.30
CA LEU A 367 28.93 0.97 13.45
C LEU A 367 28.74 2.28 12.67
N LYS A 368 28.02 2.24 11.55
CA LYS A 368 27.70 3.42 10.73
C LYS A 368 26.43 4.17 11.14
N GLY A 369 25.80 3.81 12.26
CA GLY A 369 24.63 4.50 12.80
C GLY A 369 23.33 4.31 12.00
N VAL A 370 23.32 3.44 10.98
CA VAL A 370 22.11 3.11 10.20
C VAL A 370 21.25 2.10 10.97
N GLY A 371 21.91 1.16 11.67
CA GLY A 371 21.29 0.15 12.52
C GLY A 371 20.57 -0.97 11.74
N PRO A 372 20.73 -2.25 12.13
CA PRO A 372 19.87 -3.30 11.61
C PRO A 372 18.44 -3.12 12.12
N ASN A 373 17.47 -3.35 11.24
CA ASN A 373 16.04 -3.29 11.56
C ASN A 373 15.40 -4.68 11.44
N ALA A 374 14.12 -4.80 11.80
CA ALA A 374 13.43 -6.09 11.77
C ALA A 374 13.53 -6.78 10.40
N ARG A 375 13.44 -6.03 9.30
CA ARG A 375 13.63 -6.54 7.93
C ARG A 375 15.04 -7.09 7.67
N THR A 376 16.07 -6.53 8.29
CA THR A 376 17.44 -7.08 8.24
C THR A 376 17.48 -8.51 8.81
N TYR A 377 16.89 -8.69 9.98
CA TYR A 377 16.82 -9.99 10.64
C TYR A 377 15.85 -10.95 9.94
N ASP A 378 14.69 -10.49 9.46
CA ASP A 378 13.73 -11.30 8.69
C ASP A 378 14.38 -11.96 7.47
N ILE A 379 15.27 -11.25 6.78
CA ILE A 379 16.02 -11.78 5.63
C ILE A 379 16.93 -12.94 6.05
N ILE A 380 17.63 -12.81 7.18
CA ILE A 380 18.52 -13.83 7.74
C ILE A 380 17.70 -15.04 8.24
N LEU A 381 16.67 -14.79 9.06
CA LEU A 381 15.77 -15.80 9.61
C LEU A 381 15.09 -16.63 8.50
N HIS A 382 14.59 -15.97 7.45
CA HIS A 382 13.97 -16.64 6.31
C HIS A 382 14.96 -17.56 5.56
N HIS A 383 16.23 -17.17 5.43
CA HIS A 383 17.24 -18.03 4.81
C HIS A 383 17.66 -19.19 5.70
N LEU A 384 17.82 -18.97 7.01
CA LEU A 384 18.11 -20.04 7.98
C LEU A 384 16.97 -21.06 8.06
N THR A 385 15.72 -20.60 8.10
CA THR A 385 14.50 -21.44 8.05
C THR A 385 14.48 -22.29 6.78
N ARG A 386 14.73 -21.71 5.61
CA ARG A 386 14.80 -22.45 4.33
C ARG A 386 15.96 -23.45 4.24
N LYS A 387 16.91 -23.38 5.17
CA LYS A 387 18.05 -24.30 5.31
C LYS A 387 17.90 -25.24 6.51
N GLN A 388 16.75 -25.25 7.20
CA GLN A 388 16.50 -26.04 8.41
C GLN A 388 17.55 -25.80 9.52
N ARG A 389 18.17 -24.60 9.55
CA ARG A 389 19.14 -24.18 10.58
C ARG A 389 18.42 -23.55 11.77
N THR A 390 17.40 -24.24 12.30
CA THR A 390 16.42 -23.66 13.23
C THR A 390 16.99 -23.29 14.59
N LYS A 391 18.01 -24.03 15.09
CA LYS A 391 18.75 -23.62 16.31
C LYS A 391 19.38 -22.23 16.14
N GLU A 392 20.00 -21.98 14.99
CA GLU A 392 20.64 -20.69 14.70
C GLU A 392 19.61 -19.60 14.40
N ALA A 393 18.51 -19.91 13.71
CA ALA A 393 17.41 -18.97 13.53
C ALA A 393 16.83 -18.50 14.88
N TYR A 394 16.65 -19.41 15.84
CA TYR A 394 16.18 -19.06 17.17
C TYR A 394 17.19 -18.23 17.98
N GLU A 395 18.48 -18.49 17.83
CA GLU A 395 19.54 -17.66 18.44
C GLU A 395 19.66 -16.27 17.79
N VAL A 396 19.47 -16.15 16.47
CA VAL A 396 19.37 -14.86 15.79
C VAL A 396 18.15 -14.08 16.28
N TYR A 397 17.00 -14.73 16.39
CA TYR A 397 15.75 -14.14 16.90
C TYR A 397 15.93 -13.57 18.31
N LYS A 398 16.53 -14.34 19.25
CA LYS A 398 16.83 -13.84 20.60
C LYS A 398 17.81 -12.67 20.63
N LYS A 399 18.75 -12.61 19.67
CA LYS A 399 19.81 -11.59 19.60
C LYS A 399 19.43 -10.39 18.72
N MET A 400 18.17 -10.30 18.29
CA MET A 400 17.67 -9.14 17.55
C MET A 400 17.82 -7.87 18.39
N SER A 401 18.50 -6.86 17.85
CA SER A 401 18.67 -5.55 18.52
C SER A 401 17.49 -4.60 18.33
N CYS A 402 16.36 -5.08 17.81
CA CYS A 402 15.17 -4.31 17.49
C CYS A 402 13.92 -5.16 17.76
N GLU A 403 12.80 -4.54 18.07
CA GLU A 403 11.55 -5.26 18.30
C GLU A 403 11.12 -6.10 17.09
N PRO A 404 10.78 -7.39 17.27
CA PRO A 404 10.22 -8.23 16.21
C PRO A 404 8.91 -7.66 15.67
N THR A 405 8.70 -7.79 14.37
CA THR A 405 7.43 -7.38 13.73
C THR A 405 6.50 -8.58 13.56
N VAL A 406 5.23 -8.32 13.19
CA VAL A 406 4.27 -9.36 12.76
C VAL A 406 4.90 -10.33 11.75
N GLY A 407 5.71 -9.83 10.81
CA GLY A 407 6.40 -10.67 9.81
C GLY A 407 7.52 -11.53 10.41
N THR A 408 8.22 -11.01 11.42
CA THR A 408 9.24 -11.76 12.17
C THR A 408 8.60 -12.91 12.95
N TYR A 409 7.52 -12.62 13.69
CA TYR A 409 6.71 -13.64 14.37
C TYR A 409 6.15 -14.67 13.38
N GLU A 410 5.68 -14.25 12.20
CA GLU A 410 5.19 -15.16 11.15
C GLU A 410 6.27 -16.12 10.63
N ILE A 411 7.52 -15.65 10.47
CA ILE A 411 8.64 -16.51 10.09
C ILE A 411 8.91 -17.55 11.19
N MET A 412 8.96 -17.13 12.45
CA MET A 412 9.31 -18.00 13.58
C MET A 412 8.22 -19.04 13.90
N VAL A 413 6.95 -18.63 13.96
CA VAL A 413 5.83 -19.56 14.18
C VAL A 413 5.75 -20.59 13.06
N ARG A 414 5.84 -20.15 11.79
CA ARG A 414 5.80 -21.04 10.63
C ARG A 414 7.00 -21.98 10.56
N MET A 415 8.19 -21.53 10.97
CA MET A 415 9.38 -22.37 11.08
C MET A 415 9.14 -23.52 12.08
N PHE A 416 8.72 -23.22 13.30
CA PHE A 416 8.46 -24.24 14.32
C PHE A 416 7.27 -25.15 13.97
N CYS A 417 6.20 -24.62 13.35
CA CYS A 417 5.09 -25.42 12.83
C CYS A 417 5.53 -26.42 11.75
N ASN A 418 6.48 -26.04 10.88
CA ASN A 418 7.00 -26.92 9.82
C ASN A 418 8.01 -27.97 10.33
N GLU A 419 8.47 -27.85 11.57
CA GLU A 419 9.39 -28.80 12.22
C GLU A 419 8.71 -29.61 13.34
N GLU A 420 7.37 -29.63 13.39
CA GLU A 420 6.58 -30.39 14.39
C GLU A 420 6.97 -30.01 15.85
N ARG A 421 7.29 -28.72 16.04
CA ARG A 421 7.67 -28.12 17.32
C ARG A 421 6.61 -27.12 17.79
N LEU A 422 5.38 -27.60 17.95
CA LEU A 422 4.27 -26.75 18.38
C LEU A 422 4.47 -26.14 19.78
N ASP A 423 5.27 -26.78 20.65
CA ASP A 423 5.72 -26.22 21.94
C ASP A 423 6.35 -24.82 21.78
N MET A 424 7.26 -24.69 20.82
CA MET A 424 7.95 -23.44 20.52
C MET A 424 7.10 -22.50 19.68
N ALA A 425 6.26 -23.04 18.78
CA ALA A 425 5.35 -22.22 17.98
C ALA A 425 4.35 -21.45 18.86
N ILE A 426 3.73 -22.14 19.82
CA ILE A 426 2.80 -21.55 20.80
C ILE A 426 3.55 -20.57 21.72
N LYS A 427 4.75 -20.92 22.21
CA LYS A 427 5.56 -20.00 23.02
C LYS A 427 5.86 -18.67 22.32
N ILE A 428 6.17 -18.69 21.02
CA ILE A 428 6.40 -17.48 20.21
C ILE A 428 5.09 -16.72 19.96
N TRP A 429 3.98 -17.43 19.78
CA TRP A 429 2.64 -16.85 19.64
C TRP A 429 2.19 -16.11 20.91
N ASP A 430 2.46 -16.67 22.08
CA ASP A 430 2.12 -16.06 23.36
C ASP A 430 3.03 -14.88 23.70
N GLU A 431 4.32 -14.94 23.33
CA GLU A 431 5.23 -13.79 23.41
C GLU A 431 4.70 -12.60 22.57
N MET A 432 4.27 -12.88 21.34
CA MET A 432 3.68 -11.90 20.43
C MET A 432 2.40 -11.27 21.02
N LYS A 433 1.49 -12.09 21.57
CA LYS A 433 0.29 -11.62 22.27
C LYS A 433 0.64 -10.79 23.51
N GLY A 434 1.62 -11.22 24.30
CA GLY A 434 2.10 -10.51 25.50
C GLY A 434 2.67 -9.12 25.20
N LYS A 435 3.27 -8.92 24.02
CA LYS A 435 3.69 -7.60 23.51
C LYS A 435 2.57 -6.78 22.86
N GLY A 436 1.33 -7.27 22.83
CA GLY A 436 0.19 -6.60 22.18
C GLY A 436 0.21 -6.62 20.66
N VAL A 437 1.02 -7.49 20.03
CA VAL A 437 1.12 -7.60 18.57
C VAL A 437 0.01 -8.53 18.07
N LEU A 438 -0.90 -8.01 17.25
CA LEU A 438 -2.06 -8.78 16.76
C LEU A 438 -1.65 -9.82 15.69
N PRO A 439 -2.15 -11.08 15.78
CA PRO A 439 -1.83 -12.10 14.78
C PRO A 439 -2.47 -11.83 13.42
N GLY A 440 -1.70 -12.06 12.35
CA GLY A 440 -2.16 -12.01 10.97
C GLY A 440 -2.77 -13.32 10.46
N MET A 441 -3.57 -13.22 9.40
CA MET A 441 -4.28 -14.34 8.74
C MET A 441 -3.38 -15.54 8.39
N HIS A 442 -2.14 -15.29 7.95
CA HIS A 442 -1.19 -16.35 7.57
C HIS A 442 -0.61 -17.11 8.78
N MET A 443 -0.48 -16.45 9.93
CA MET A 443 -0.03 -17.09 11.16
C MET A 443 -1.08 -18.05 11.72
N PHE A 444 -2.34 -17.59 11.86
CA PHE A 444 -3.48 -18.47 12.18
C PHE A 444 -3.54 -19.66 11.21
N SER A 445 -3.44 -19.42 9.90
CA SER A 445 -3.48 -20.48 8.90
C SER A 445 -2.33 -21.49 9.01
N SER A 446 -1.15 -21.07 9.48
CA SER A 446 0.01 -21.96 9.67
C SER A 446 -0.16 -22.80 10.94
N LEU A 447 -0.51 -22.16 12.06
CA LEU A 447 -0.68 -22.82 13.36
C LEU A 447 -1.85 -23.83 13.35
N ILE A 448 -3.02 -23.43 12.85
CA ILE A 448 -4.19 -24.32 12.73
C ILE A 448 -3.89 -25.51 11.81
N THR A 449 -3.11 -25.31 10.73
CA THR A 449 -2.72 -26.41 9.85
C THR A 449 -1.81 -27.42 10.55
N ALA A 450 -0.83 -26.95 11.32
CA ALA A 450 0.09 -27.82 12.06
C ALA A 450 -0.61 -28.53 13.23
N LEU A 451 -1.53 -27.87 13.94
CA LEU A 451 -2.38 -28.51 14.95
C LEU A 451 -3.27 -29.61 14.35
N CYS A 452 -3.77 -29.43 13.13
CA CYS A 452 -4.48 -30.50 12.41
C CYS A 452 -3.56 -31.66 12.00
N HIS A 453 -2.25 -31.44 11.84
CA HIS A 453 -1.28 -32.50 11.55
C HIS A 453 -0.88 -33.30 12.78
N GLU A 454 -0.71 -32.64 13.93
CA GLU A 454 -0.48 -33.29 15.24
C GLU A 454 -1.77 -33.82 15.90
N ASN A 455 -2.89 -33.80 15.18
CA ASN A 455 -4.23 -34.24 15.63
C ASN A 455 -4.77 -33.53 16.89
N LYS A 456 -4.29 -32.32 17.19
CA LYS A 456 -4.75 -31.45 18.28
C LYS A 456 -5.96 -30.63 17.86
N LEU A 457 -7.06 -31.32 17.50
CA LEU A 457 -8.21 -30.68 16.86
C LEU A 457 -8.99 -29.72 17.75
N ASP A 458 -8.91 -29.89 19.07
CA ASP A 458 -9.57 -28.98 20.02
C ASP A 458 -8.90 -27.60 20.04
N GLU A 459 -7.57 -27.55 20.24
CA GLU A 459 -6.75 -26.34 20.07
C GLU A 459 -6.92 -25.73 18.66
N ALA A 460 -6.96 -26.56 17.60
CA ALA A 460 -7.17 -26.08 16.24
C ALA A 460 -8.52 -25.36 16.06
N CYS A 461 -9.58 -25.84 16.75
CA CYS A 461 -10.88 -25.18 16.76
C CYS A 461 -10.90 -23.90 17.59
N GLU A 462 -10.15 -23.85 18.70
CA GLU A 462 -10.00 -22.65 19.54
C GLU A 462 -9.30 -21.52 18.78
N TYR A 463 -8.14 -21.78 18.16
CA TYR A 463 -7.46 -20.79 17.31
C TYR A 463 -8.29 -20.39 16.08
N PHE A 464 -9.09 -21.30 15.52
CA PHE A 464 -10.02 -20.97 14.45
C PHE A 464 -11.16 -20.06 14.94
N ASN A 465 -11.69 -20.30 16.14
CA ASN A 465 -12.68 -19.42 16.76
C ASN A 465 -12.11 -18.03 17.06
N GLU A 466 -10.91 -17.96 17.67
CA GLU A 466 -10.19 -16.70 17.91
C GLU A 466 -10.01 -15.90 16.60
N MET A 467 -9.64 -16.58 15.51
CA MET A 467 -9.51 -15.95 14.20
C MET A 467 -10.82 -15.29 13.73
N LEU A 468 -11.97 -15.94 13.96
CA LEU A 468 -13.29 -15.39 13.62
C LEU A 468 -13.69 -14.24 14.55
N ASP A 469 -13.36 -14.32 15.84
CA ASP A 469 -13.73 -13.31 16.85
C ASP A 469 -12.89 -12.02 16.71
N VAL A 470 -11.66 -12.11 16.21
CA VAL A 470 -10.84 -10.96 15.75
C VAL A 470 -11.34 -10.42 14.38
N GLY A 471 -12.36 -11.04 13.77
CA GLY A 471 -12.94 -10.62 12.50
C GLY A 471 -12.08 -10.95 11.27
N ILE A 472 -11.08 -11.83 11.41
CA ILE A 472 -10.19 -12.22 10.31
C ILE A 472 -10.87 -13.30 9.48
N ARG A 473 -11.09 -13.02 8.20
CA ARG A 473 -11.72 -13.97 7.29
C ARG A 473 -10.78 -15.18 7.02
N PRO A 474 -11.19 -16.43 7.31
CA PRO A 474 -10.36 -17.60 7.01
C PRO A 474 -10.23 -17.82 5.49
N PRO A 475 -9.04 -18.26 5.01
CA PRO A 475 -8.88 -18.69 3.63
C PRO A 475 -9.67 -19.97 3.38
N GLY A 476 -10.34 -20.05 2.23
CA GLY A 476 -11.23 -21.18 1.91
C GLY A 476 -10.53 -22.55 1.93
N GLN A 477 -9.25 -22.60 1.56
CA GLN A 477 -8.44 -23.83 1.61
C GLN A 477 -8.20 -24.31 3.05
N MET A 478 -7.86 -23.41 3.98
CA MET A 478 -7.64 -23.76 5.39
C MET A 478 -8.94 -24.25 6.05
N PHE A 479 -10.06 -23.56 5.84
CA PHE A 479 -11.35 -24.05 6.34
C PHE A 479 -11.74 -25.40 5.72
N SER A 480 -11.50 -25.60 4.42
CA SER A 480 -11.76 -26.89 3.77
C SER A 480 -10.92 -28.02 4.39
N ARG A 481 -9.66 -27.74 4.74
CA ARG A 481 -8.76 -28.70 5.40
C ARG A 481 -9.23 -29.03 6.81
N LEU A 482 -9.44 -28.01 7.66
CA LEU A 482 -9.94 -28.19 9.02
C LEU A 482 -11.28 -28.93 9.04
N LYS A 483 -12.21 -28.56 8.13
CA LYS A 483 -13.48 -29.28 7.96
C LYS A 483 -13.27 -30.75 7.61
N GLN A 484 -12.35 -31.07 6.70
CA GLN A 484 -12.12 -32.45 6.31
C GLN A 484 -11.54 -33.26 7.46
N THR A 485 -10.49 -32.77 8.13
CA THR A 485 -9.89 -33.44 9.30
C THR A 485 -10.90 -33.65 10.45
N LEU A 486 -11.78 -32.67 10.71
CA LEU A 486 -12.87 -32.83 11.68
C LEU A 486 -13.93 -33.87 11.25
N LEU A 487 -14.18 -34.02 9.95
CA LEU A 487 -15.11 -35.05 9.43
C LEU A 487 -14.48 -36.44 9.47
N ASP A 488 -13.18 -36.54 9.20
CA ASP A 488 -12.41 -37.79 9.25
C ASP A 488 -12.34 -38.34 10.70
N GLU A 489 -12.25 -37.45 11.70
CA GLU A 489 -12.43 -37.78 13.14
C GLU A 489 -13.89 -37.92 13.60
N GLY A 490 -14.88 -37.76 12.71
CA GLY A 490 -16.30 -37.87 13.06
C GLY A 490 -16.90 -36.71 13.88
N ARG A 491 -16.13 -35.65 14.17
CA ARG A 491 -16.51 -34.44 14.94
C ARG A 491 -17.43 -33.50 14.14
N LYS A 492 -18.56 -34.03 13.63
CA LYS A 492 -19.51 -33.32 12.75
C LYS A 492 -20.11 -32.05 13.38
N ASP A 493 -20.34 -32.04 14.68
CA ASP A 493 -21.02 -30.93 15.36
C ASP A 493 -20.18 -29.64 15.34
N LYS A 494 -18.87 -29.74 15.64
CA LYS A 494 -17.93 -28.61 15.51
C LYS A 494 -17.86 -28.07 14.07
N VAL A 495 -17.98 -28.93 13.06
CA VAL A 495 -18.03 -28.50 11.64
C VAL A 495 -19.27 -27.64 11.36
N VAL A 496 -20.43 -28.00 11.92
CA VAL A 496 -21.68 -27.23 11.76
C VAL A 496 -21.58 -25.90 12.50
N GLU A 497 -21.09 -25.89 13.74
CA GLU A 497 -20.89 -24.69 14.56
C GLU A 497 -19.98 -23.66 13.83
N LEU A 498 -18.80 -24.10 13.40
CA LEU A 498 -17.85 -23.25 12.69
C LEU A 498 -18.40 -22.76 11.34
N ALA A 499 -19.13 -23.62 10.61
CA ALA A 499 -19.78 -23.23 9.36
C ALA A 499 -20.86 -22.15 9.58
N VAL A 500 -21.66 -22.26 10.64
CA VAL A 500 -22.68 -21.25 11.00
C VAL A 500 -22.02 -19.93 11.41
N LYS A 501 -20.98 -19.96 12.25
CA LYS A 501 -20.24 -18.74 12.66
C LYS A 501 -19.58 -18.05 11.45
N MET A 502 -19.02 -18.81 10.52
CA MET A 502 -18.51 -18.30 9.24
C MET A 502 -19.60 -17.75 8.32
N ASP A 503 -20.76 -18.39 8.23
CA ASP A 503 -21.84 -17.92 7.38
C ASP A 503 -22.50 -16.65 7.96
N ARG A 504 -22.55 -16.46 9.28
CA ARG A 504 -22.94 -15.18 9.91
C ARG A 504 -22.02 -14.02 9.47
N LEU A 505 -20.71 -14.26 9.38
CA LEU A 505 -19.73 -13.29 8.84
C LEU A 505 -19.85 -13.05 7.32
N ARG A 506 -20.55 -13.92 6.58
CA ARG A 506 -20.83 -13.74 5.14
C ARG A 506 -22.21 -13.15 4.84
N LYS A 507 -23.20 -13.50 5.68
CA LYS A 507 -24.64 -13.29 5.49
C LYS A 507 -25.21 -12.25 6.46
N THR A 508 -24.39 -11.40 7.06
CA THR A 508 -24.82 -10.20 7.78
C THR A 508 -25.35 -9.12 6.81
N GLN A 509 -26.32 -9.52 5.97
CA GLN A 509 -27.48 -8.68 5.71
C GLN A 509 -28.23 -8.58 7.04
N LEU A 510 -28.02 -7.50 7.77
CA LEU A 510 -29.07 -7.06 8.68
C LEU A 510 -30.23 -6.65 7.78
N VAL A 511 -31.34 -7.37 7.92
CA VAL A 511 -32.61 -7.08 7.25
C VAL A 511 -32.99 -5.64 7.60
N GLY A 512 -33.40 -4.87 6.59
CA GLY A 512 -33.84 -3.49 6.77
C GLY A 512 -35.27 -3.39 7.29
#